data_AF-A0AA97AP73-F1
#
_entry.id   AF-A0AA97AP73-F1
#
_cell.length_a   1.000
_cell.length_b   1.000
_cell.length_c   1.000
_cell.angle_alpha   90.00
_cell.angle_beta   90.00
_cell.angle_gamma   90.00
#
_symmetry.space_group_name_H-M   'P 1'
#
loop_
_entity.id
_entity.type
_entity.pdbx_description
1 polymer ?
#
loop_
_entity_poly.entity_id
_entity_poly.type
_entity_poly.pdbx_seq_one_letter_code
_entity_poly.pdbx_strand_id
1 'polypeptide(L)'
;MTRDRNEIQQEAQLILDTLAFTPFENCIPLSREFDDIPSRPGLYAFRHQTEGLLYIGKAKNLRDRLKGGHKAYLWGWLDRYDPDQVRIAYQVIQQWQRPGLSYELETLILQATNPPYNVMIPREL
;
A
#
# COMPACT_ATOMS: atom_id res chain seq x y z
N MET A 1 -21.90 15.09 -12.57
CA MET A 1 -21.06 15.41 -11.40
C MET A 1 -21.19 14.41 -10.24
N THR A 2 -22.35 13.79 -9.98
CA THR A 2 -22.52 12.78 -8.91
C THR A 2 -22.14 11.33 -9.30
N ARG A 3 -22.21 10.96 -10.59
CA ARG A 3 -21.81 9.62 -11.06
C ARG A 3 -20.31 9.39 -10.93
N ASP A 4 -19.50 10.36 -11.35
CA ASP A 4 -18.03 10.28 -11.28
C ASP A 4 -17.49 10.02 -9.87
N ARG A 5 -18.08 10.63 -8.83
CA ARG A 5 -17.63 10.42 -7.44
C ARG A 5 -17.92 9.00 -6.94
N ASN A 6 -19.09 8.47 -7.27
CA ASN A 6 -19.46 7.10 -6.86
C ASN A 6 -18.59 6.07 -7.60
N GLU A 7 -18.32 6.28 -8.88
CA GLU A 7 -17.39 5.45 -9.66
C GLU A 7 -15.97 5.48 -9.09
N ILE A 8 -15.45 6.67 -8.75
CA ILE A 8 -14.13 6.83 -8.13
C ILE A 8 -14.08 6.12 -6.76
N GLN A 9 -15.13 6.24 -5.95
CA GLN A 9 -15.19 5.59 -4.64
C GLN A 9 -15.22 4.07 -4.76
N GLN A 10 -15.99 3.52 -5.72
CA GLN A 10 -16.04 2.09 -5.99
C GLN A 10 -14.70 1.56 -6.52
N GLU A 11 -14.06 2.30 -7.43
CA GLU A 11 -12.72 1.96 -7.94
C GLU A 11 -11.70 1.94 -6.79
N ALA A 12 -11.73 2.96 -5.93
CA ALA A 12 -10.82 3.06 -4.79
C ALA A 12 -11.04 1.93 -3.77
N GLN A 13 -12.30 1.55 -3.50
CA GLN A 13 -12.62 0.41 -2.64
C GLN A 13 -12.12 -0.92 -3.23
N LEU A 14 -12.33 -1.15 -4.53
CA LEU A 14 -11.85 -2.36 -5.21
C LEU A 14 -10.33 -2.48 -5.14
N ILE A 15 -9.62 -1.37 -5.33
CA ILE A 15 -8.16 -1.32 -5.21
C ILE A 15 -7.71 -1.63 -3.79
N LEU A 16 -8.37 -1.05 -2.79
CA LEU A 16 -8.08 -1.32 -1.39
C LEU A 16 -8.30 -2.80 -1.04
N ASP A 17 -9.44 -3.36 -1.43
CA ASP A 17 -9.77 -4.77 -1.20
C ASP A 17 -8.74 -5.67 -1.87
N THR A 18 -8.33 -5.34 -3.10
CA THR A 18 -7.28 -6.07 -3.79
C THR A 18 -5.98 -6.09 -2.96
N LEU A 19 -5.52 -4.93 -2.49
CA LEU A 19 -4.30 -4.85 -1.69
C LEU A 19 -4.43 -5.57 -0.33
N ALA A 20 -5.56 -5.39 0.35
CA ALA A 20 -5.81 -5.96 1.67
C ALA A 20 -6.05 -7.47 1.66
N PHE A 21 -6.61 -8.03 0.58
CA PHE A 21 -7.04 -9.43 0.50
C PHE A 21 -6.31 -10.28 -0.55
N THR A 22 -5.31 -9.74 -1.27
CA THR A 22 -4.38 -10.55 -2.07
C THR A 22 -3.84 -11.74 -1.23
N PRO A 23 -3.83 -12.99 -1.71
CA PRO A 23 -3.27 -14.09 -0.92
C PRO A 23 -1.81 -13.81 -0.54
N PHE A 24 -1.41 -14.11 0.70
CA PHE A 24 -0.08 -13.75 1.21
C PHE A 24 1.04 -14.35 0.35
N GLU A 25 0.85 -15.57 -0.11
CA GLU A 25 1.74 -16.29 -1.02
C GLU A 25 1.95 -15.59 -2.37
N ASN A 26 0.97 -14.78 -2.81
CA ASN A 26 1.02 -13.99 -4.04
C ASN A 26 1.63 -12.60 -3.82
N CYS A 27 1.87 -12.20 -2.57
CA CYS A 27 2.57 -10.96 -2.26
C CYS A 27 4.09 -11.13 -2.48
N ILE A 28 4.77 -10.03 -2.76
CA ILE A 28 6.21 -9.98 -3.03
C ILE A 28 7.00 -10.07 -1.72
N PRO A 29 7.96 -11.00 -1.59
CA PRO A 29 8.86 -11.06 -0.45
C PRO A 29 9.69 -9.78 -0.27
N LEU A 30 10.10 -9.51 0.97
CA LEU A 30 11.04 -8.43 1.24
C LEU A 30 12.40 -8.78 0.62
N SER A 31 13.01 -7.80 -0.04
CA SER A 31 14.38 -7.90 -0.54
C SER A 31 15.03 -6.54 -0.50
N ARG A 32 16.37 -6.50 -0.58
CA ARG A 32 17.11 -5.23 -0.55
C ARG A 32 16.77 -4.32 -1.73
N GLU A 33 16.61 -4.92 -2.91
CA GLU A 33 16.46 -4.20 -4.18
C GLU A 33 15.02 -4.19 -4.71
N PHE A 34 14.12 -5.04 -4.22
CA PHE A 34 12.72 -5.07 -4.67
C PHE A 34 12.58 -5.15 -6.20
N ASP A 35 13.43 -5.94 -6.87
CA ASP A 35 13.48 -5.99 -8.34
C ASP A 35 12.20 -6.54 -8.98
N ASP A 36 11.43 -7.35 -8.23
CA ASP A 36 10.12 -7.85 -8.63
C ASP A 36 9.00 -6.80 -8.53
N ILE A 37 9.27 -5.65 -7.90
CA ILE A 37 8.33 -4.53 -7.82
C ILE A 37 8.58 -3.57 -8.99
N PRO A 38 7.56 -3.16 -9.76
CA PRO A 38 7.75 -2.30 -10.91
C PRO A 38 8.16 -0.88 -10.53
N SER A 39 9.06 -0.26 -11.29
CA SER A 39 9.36 1.19 -11.22
C SER A 39 8.27 2.01 -11.89
N ARG A 40 7.05 1.95 -11.35
CA ARG A 40 5.87 2.64 -11.87
C ARG A 40 5.09 3.32 -10.74
N PRO A 41 4.26 4.31 -11.04
CA PRO A 41 3.36 4.88 -10.05
C PRO A 41 2.30 3.88 -9.61
N GLY A 42 1.92 3.93 -8.34
CA GLY A 42 0.87 3.06 -7.80
C GLY A 42 0.74 3.11 -6.29
N LEU A 43 0.04 2.11 -5.77
CA LEU A 43 -0.14 1.84 -4.35
C LEU A 43 0.61 0.58 -3.95
N TYR A 44 1.01 0.51 -2.69
CA TYR A 44 1.65 -0.64 -2.09
C TYR A 44 1.13 -0.86 -0.67
N ALA A 45 1.12 -2.11 -0.24
CA ALA A 45 0.70 -2.51 1.09
C ALA A 45 1.72 -3.48 1.69
N PHE A 46 2.19 -3.20 2.92
CA PHE A 46 2.91 -4.17 3.73
C PHE A 46 1.89 -5.04 4.45
N ARG A 47 2.11 -6.35 4.40
CA ARG A 47 1.19 -7.34 4.96
C ARG A 47 1.93 -8.37 5.78
N HIS A 48 1.39 -8.69 6.95
CA HIS A 48 1.76 -9.84 7.73
C HIS A 48 0.95 -11.06 7.32
N GLN A 49 1.52 -12.25 7.46
CA GLN A 49 0.84 -13.51 7.20
C GLN A 49 -0.42 -13.70 8.07
N THR A 50 -0.36 -13.32 9.34
CA THR A 50 -1.47 -13.47 10.32
C THR A 50 -2.22 -12.17 10.62
N GLU A 51 -1.50 -11.07 10.83
CA GLU A 51 -2.10 -9.77 11.21
C GLU A 51 -2.77 -9.06 10.02
N GLY A 52 -2.54 -9.54 8.80
CA GLY A 52 -3.10 -8.94 7.61
C GLY A 52 -2.40 -7.63 7.25
N LEU A 53 -3.15 -6.56 7.05
CA LEU A 53 -2.61 -5.29 6.54
C LEU A 53 -1.90 -4.47 7.62
N LEU A 54 -0.60 -4.25 7.46
CA LEU A 54 0.23 -3.48 8.40
C LEU A 54 0.38 -2.01 8.00
N TYR A 55 0.52 -1.76 6.70
CA TYR A 55 0.70 -0.43 6.14
C TYR A 55 0.18 -0.39 4.71
N ILE A 56 -0.32 0.76 4.27
CA ILE A 56 -0.60 1.05 2.87
C ILE A 56 -0.15 2.47 2.51
N GLY A 57 0.42 2.62 1.33
CA GLY A 57 0.93 3.91 0.84
C GLY A 57 0.82 4.05 -0.66
N LYS A 58 1.06 5.28 -1.14
CA LYS A 58 1.15 5.63 -2.57
C LYS A 58 2.55 6.07 -2.92
N ALA A 59 2.95 5.84 -4.17
CA ALA A 59 4.25 6.26 -4.68
C ALA A 59 4.16 6.67 -6.15
N LYS A 60 4.93 7.70 -6.53
CA LYS A 60 5.18 8.01 -7.96
C LYS A 60 6.08 6.97 -8.64
N ASN A 61 6.88 6.27 -7.84
CA ASN A 61 7.67 5.12 -8.24
C ASN A 61 7.66 4.12 -7.08
N LEU A 62 7.00 2.98 -7.26
CA LEU A 62 6.84 1.95 -6.23
C LEU A 62 8.19 1.38 -5.77
N ARG A 63 9.06 1.00 -6.71
CA ARG A 63 10.37 0.43 -6.38
C ARG A 63 11.23 1.43 -5.61
N ASP A 64 11.35 2.66 -6.10
CA ASP A 64 12.21 3.67 -5.48
C ASP A 64 11.73 4.04 -4.07
N ARG A 65 10.41 4.00 -3.82
CA ARG A 65 9.85 4.26 -2.49
C ARG A 65 10.24 3.21 -1.45
N LEU A 66 10.50 1.98 -1.88
CA LEU A 66 10.84 0.86 -1.01
C LEU A 66 12.35 0.67 -0.89
N LYS A 67 13.09 0.94 -1.96
CA LYS A 67 14.56 0.95 -1.96
C LYS A 67 15.11 1.91 -0.93
N GLY A 68 16.22 1.53 -0.30
CA GLY A 68 16.88 2.34 0.73
C GLY A 68 16.21 2.30 2.11
N GLY A 69 15.11 1.54 2.25
CA GLY A 69 14.43 1.31 3.52
C GLY A 69 13.10 2.05 3.61
N HIS A 70 12.15 1.44 4.32
CA HIS A 70 10.81 1.98 4.52
C HIS A 70 10.42 1.92 5.99
N LYS A 71 9.73 2.94 6.52
CA LYS A 71 9.36 2.99 7.95
C LYS A 71 8.50 1.79 8.38
N ALA A 72 7.61 1.31 7.53
CA ALA A 72 6.80 0.11 7.83
C ALA A 72 7.67 -1.14 8.07
N TYR A 73 8.78 -1.29 7.33
CA TYR A 73 9.74 -2.36 7.58
C TYR A 73 10.44 -2.20 8.93
N LEU A 74 10.86 -0.97 9.28
CA LEU A 74 11.45 -0.68 10.59
C LEU A 74 10.50 -0.99 11.74
N TRP A 75 9.22 -0.62 11.62
CA TRP A 75 8.22 -0.91 12.65
C TRP A 75 7.96 -2.42 12.78
N GLY A 76 7.84 -3.16 11.68
CA GLY A 76 7.74 -4.62 11.72
C GLY A 76 8.94 -5.28 12.40
N TRP A 77 10.13 -4.75 12.17
CA TRP A 77 11.35 -5.19 12.86
C TRP A 77 11.33 -4.88 14.36
N LEU A 78 10.87 -3.68 14.75
CA LEU A 78 10.72 -3.30 16.18
C LEU A 78 9.67 -4.16 16.89
N ASP A 79 8.61 -4.55 16.19
CA ASP A 79 7.57 -5.46 16.67
C ASP A 79 8.01 -6.94 16.64
N ARG A 80 9.24 -7.21 16.20
CA ARG A 80 9.87 -8.54 16.14
C ARG A 80 9.17 -9.53 15.22
N TYR A 81 8.55 -9.05 14.14
CA TYR A 81 8.06 -9.94 13.09
C TYR A 81 9.22 -10.61 12.36
N ASP A 82 9.03 -11.88 12.01
CA ASP A 82 9.91 -12.57 11.07
C ASP A 82 9.78 -11.89 9.69
N PRO A 83 10.89 -11.46 9.05
CA PRO A 83 10.84 -10.87 7.72
C PRO A 83 10.13 -11.74 6.68
N ASP A 84 10.18 -13.06 6.80
CA ASP A 84 9.51 -13.99 5.87
C ASP A 84 7.97 -13.99 6.03
N GLN A 85 7.48 -13.50 7.17
CA GLN A 85 6.06 -13.31 7.45
C GLN A 85 5.55 -11.93 7.00
N VAL A 86 6.42 -11.06 6.47
CA VAL A 86 6.03 -9.75 5.94
C VAL A 86 6.26 -9.72 4.43
N ARG A 87 5.22 -9.32 3.67
CA ARG A 87 5.28 -9.22 2.21
C ARG A 87 4.59 -7.97 1.69
N ILE A 88 4.81 -7.67 0.42
CA ILE A 88 4.31 -6.47 -0.24
C ILE A 88 3.29 -6.84 -1.32
N ALA A 89 2.08 -6.32 -1.20
CA ALA A 89 1.13 -6.26 -2.30
C ALA A 89 1.25 -4.89 -3.01
N TYR A 90 1.00 -4.84 -4.32
CA TYR A 90 1.01 -3.58 -5.05
C TYR A 90 -0.07 -3.53 -6.14
N GLN A 91 -0.47 -2.31 -6.49
CA GLN A 91 -1.35 -2.04 -7.63
C GLN A 91 -0.77 -0.88 -8.42
N VAL A 92 -0.43 -1.13 -9.69
CA VAL A 92 0.01 -0.07 -10.61
C VAL A 92 -1.20 0.76 -11.02
N ILE A 93 -1.04 2.08 -10.99
CA ILE A 93 -2.08 3.02 -11.42
C ILE A 93 -1.56 3.75 -12.66
N GLN A 94 -2.22 3.54 -13.80
CA GLN A 94 -1.77 4.07 -15.08
C GLN A 94 -2.05 5.57 -15.25
N GLN A 95 -2.89 6.18 -14.40
CA GLN A 95 -3.32 7.57 -14.58
C GLN A 95 -3.35 8.34 -13.26
N TRP A 96 -2.31 9.14 -13.02
CA TRP A 96 -2.37 10.27 -12.07
C TRP A 96 -3.24 11.44 -12.59
N GLN A 97 -3.91 11.26 -13.74
CA GLN A 97 -4.76 12.27 -14.37
C GLN A 97 -6.13 12.44 -13.69
N ARG A 98 -6.45 11.66 -12.65
CA ARG A 98 -7.68 11.81 -11.86
C ARG A 98 -7.35 12.16 -10.41
N PRO A 99 -7.09 13.45 -10.08
CA PRO A 99 -6.80 13.90 -8.72
C PRO A 99 -7.82 13.40 -7.68
N GLY A 100 -9.10 13.26 -8.08
CA GLY A 100 -10.16 12.73 -7.24
C GLY A 100 -9.90 11.28 -6.75
N LEU A 101 -9.34 10.41 -7.60
CA LEU A 101 -9.04 9.02 -7.21
C LEU A 101 -7.93 8.96 -6.15
N SER A 102 -6.89 9.79 -6.28
CA SER A 102 -5.81 9.87 -5.28
C SER A 102 -6.31 10.33 -3.91
N TYR A 103 -7.25 11.28 -3.88
CA TYR A 103 -7.85 11.78 -2.64
C TYR A 103 -8.82 10.77 -2.00
N GLU A 104 -9.69 10.16 -2.79
CA GLU A 104 -10.63 9.14 -2.31
C GLU A 104 -9.89 7.90 -1.79
N LEU A 105 -8.83 7.46 -2.48
CA LEU A 105 -7.95 6.39 -2.00
C LEU A 105 -7.32 6.72 -0.64
N GLU A 106 -6.83 7.94 -0.45
CA GLU A 106 -6.24 8.37 0.82
C GLU A 106 -7.27 8.39 1.95
N THR A 107 -8.49 8.86 1.67
CA THR A 107 -9.61 8.86 2.62
C THR A 107 -10.02 7.44 2.99
N LEU A 108 -10.23 6.56 2.00
CA LEU A 108 -10.64 5.18 2.22
C LEU A 108 -9.57 4.36 2.95
N ILE A 109 -8.29 4.54 2.61
CA ILE A 109 -7.17 3.92 3.33
C ILE A 109 -7.25 4.19 4.83
N LEU A 110 -7.45 5.46 5.20
CA LEU A 110 -7.48 5.88 6.61
C LEU A 110 -8.74 5.39 7.33
N GLN A 111 -9.87 5.38 6.63
CA GLN A 111 -11.15 4.98 7.21
C GLN A 111 -11.30 3.47 7.35
N ALA A 112 -10.85 2.71 6.36
CA ALA A 112 -11.21 1.30 6.22
C ALA A 112 -10.29 0.36 7.01
N THR A 113 -9.05 0.75 7.30
CA THR A 113 -8.04 -0.23 7.71
C THR A 113 -7.28 0.11 8.97
N ASN A 114 -7.31 1.36 9.44
CA ASN A 114 -6.48 1.89 10.53
C ASN A 114 -5.14 1.13 10.72
N PRO A 115 -4.34 0.91 9.65
CA PRO A 115 -3.22 -0.01 9.73
C PRO A 115 -2.26 0.51 10.79
N PRO A 116 -1.71 -0.37 11.65
CA PRO A 116 -0.98 0.04 12.83
C PRO A 116 0.12 1.06 12.48
N TYR A 117 0.75 0.91 11.31
CA TYR A 117 1.86 1.77 10.91
C TYR A 117 1.43 3.04 10.20
N ASN A 118 0.24 3.10 9.58
CA ASN A 118 -0.29 4.34 9.00
C ASN A 118 -0.65 5.38 10.07
N VAL A 119 -1.02 4.92 11.28
CA VAL A 119 -1.25 5.81 12.43
C VAL A 119 0.06 6.43 12.93
N MET A 120 1.17 5.68 12.86
CA MET A 120 2.47 6.07 13.42
C MET A 120 3.37 6.81 12.44
N ILE A 121 3.16 6.69 11.13
CA ILE A 121 3.99 7.34 10.10
C ILE A 121 3.32 8.66 9.67
N PRO A 122 3.89 9.83 10.02
CA PRO A 122 3.36 11.12 9.59
C PRO A 122 3.38 11.22 8.06
N ARG A 123 2.38 11.91 7.50
CA ARG A 123 2.33 12.17 6.06
C ARG A 123 3.54 13.02 5.65
N GLU A 124 4.17 12.66 4.55
CA GLU A 124 5.05 13.59 3.84
C GLU A 124 4.14 14.63 3.18
N LEU A 125 4.33 15.91 3.56
CA LEU A 125 3.62 17.08 2.99
C LEU A 125 4.01 17.30 1.52
#